data_AF-A0A7N0V998-F1
#
_entry.id   AF-A0A7N0V998-F1
#
_cell.length_a   1.000
_cell.length_b   1.000
_cell.length_c   1.000
_cell.angle_alpha   90.00
_cell.angle_beta   90.00
_cell.angle_gamma   90.00
#
_symmetry.space_group_name_H-M   'P 1'
#
loop_
_entity.id
_entity.type
_entity.pdbx_description
1 polymer ?
#
loop_
_entity_poly.entity_id
_entity_poly.type
_entity_poly.pdbx_seq_one_letter_code
_entity_poly.pdbx_strand_id
1 'polypeptide(L)'
;MLMYSTISKTAGNTDSNIAKMITPGFTGQLKGWWDNYLTLRNKDEILSTVKQEDDRIIENAVYTLVINIMEHFTGRVSDNNEIIRTLLQNSRCKTLTNFRWCKDAFLNRVMELPECNSSHWKAKFIDGLPYLPAERVRRTLRKDMIAIPYETYTYGELIKTCIQEGLSLCNEIRLNQQIKRQNLIERNQLGQFCSQFGMDISTNN
;
A
#
# COMPACT_ATOMS: atom_id res chain seq x y z
N MET A 1 4.05 25.78 -3.41
CA MET A 1 5.34 26.48 -3.63
C MET A 1 5.60 26.73 -5.11
N LEU A 2 5.60 25.72 -5.98
CA LEU A 2 5.89 25.91 -7.41
C LEU A 2 4.88 26.83 -8.14
N MET A 3 3.57 26.73 -7.88
CA MET A 3 2.58 27.66 -8.46
C MET A 3 2.82 29.13 -8.04
N TYR A 4 3.15 29.38 -6.77
CA TYR A 4 3.49 30.72 -6.28
C TYR A 4 4.77 31.26 -6.92
N SER A 5 5.76 30.39 -7.15
CA SER A 5 7.00 30.74 -7.86
C SER A 5 6.74 31.17 -9.30
N THR A 6 5.95 30.41 -10.05
CA THR A 6 5.60 30.76 -11.44
C THR A 6 4.97 32.16 -11.53
N ILE A 7 4.02 32.46 -10.65
CA ILE A 7 3.36 33.78 -10.58
C ILE A 7 4.35 34.88 -10.19
N SER A 8 5.20 34.63 -9.20
CA SER A 8 6.17 35.63 -8.73
C SER A 8 7.28 35.91 -9.76
N LYS A 9 7.67 34.91 -10.55
CA LYS A 9 8.59 35.07 -11.70
C LYS A 9 7.95 35.93 -12.79
N THR A 10 6.66 35.74 -13.08
CA THR A 10 5.94 36.61 -14.05
C THR A 10 5.82 38.06 -13.57
N ALA A 11 5.90 38.30 -12.26
CA ALA A 11 5.97 39.64 -11.67
C ALA A 11 7.40 40.23 -11.60
N GLY A 12 8.41 39.55 -12.18
CA GLY A 12 9.79 40.02 -12.25
C GLY A 12 10.67 39.69 -11.05
N ASN A 13 10.23 38.84 -10.12
CA ASN A 13 11.06 38.43 -8.98
C ASN A 13 12.07 37.36 -9.38
N THR A 14 13.29 37.46 -8.84
CA THR A 14 14.32 36.42 -8.97
C THR A 14 13.93 35.18 -8.17
N ASP A 15 14.34 34.00 -8.63
CA ASP A 15 14.00 32.73 -7.98
C ASP A 15 14.60 32.66 -6.58
N SER A 16 15.79 33.23 -6.40
CA SER A 16 16.41 33.37 -5.07
C SER A 16 15.56 34.21 -4.11
N ASN A 17 14.99 35.32 -4.57
CA ASN A 17 14.12 36.16 -3.74
C ASN A 17 12.79 35.46 -3.44
N ILE A 18 12.23 34.73 -4.40
CA ILE A 18 11.02 33.93 -4.18
C ILE A 18 11.27 32.87 -3.11
N ALA A 19 12.40 32.17 -3.17
CA ALA A 19 12.78 31.20 -2.13
C ALA A 19 12.90 31.87 -0.75
N LYS A 20 13.54 33.05 -0.67
CA LYS A 20 13.62 33.85 0.57
C LYS A 20 12.26 34.36 1.07
N MET A 21 11.27 34.55 0.19
CA MET A 21 9.89 34.89 0.60
C MET A 21 9.10 33.66 1.07
N ILE A 22 9.45 32.46 0.60
CA ILE A 22 8.80 31.21 1.00
C ILE A 22 9.25 30.76 2.39
N THR A 23 10.55 30.87 2.72
CA THR A 23 11.10 30.29 3.96
C THR A 23 10.55 30.87 5.27
N PRO A 24 10.17 32.16 5.38
CA PRO A 24 9.46 32.68 6.56
C PRO A 24 8.09 32.03 6.81
N GLY A 25 7.47 31.47 5.75
CA GLY A 25 6.20 30.74 5.86
C GLY A 25 6.34 29.32 6.42
N PHE A 26 7.56 28.83 6.68
CA PHE A 26 7.77 27.51 7.26
C PHE A 26 7.33 27.47 8.73
N THR A 27 6.70 26.36 9.11
CA THR A 27 6.24 26.11 10.48
C THR A 27 6.60 24.68 10.91
N GLY A 28 6.57 24.41 12.21
CA GLY A 28 6.84 23.07 12.76
C GLY A 28 8.19 22.50 12.34
N GLN A 29 8.18 21.25 11.85
CA GLN A 29 9.40 20.52 11.45
C GLN A 29 10.17 21.22 10.33
N LEU A 30 9.47 21.79 9.34
CA LEU A 30 10.08 22.54 8.23
C LEU A 30 10.85 23.77 8.72
N LYS A 31 10.28 24.48 9.71
CA LYS A 31 10.96 25.62 10.35
C LYS A 31 12.19 25.17 11.11
N GLY A 32 12.08 24.11 11.91
CA GLY A 32 13.22 23.56 12.65
C GLY A 32 14.35 23.10 11.72
N TRP A 33 14.01 22.48 10.59
CA TRP A 33 14.99 22.09 9.57
C TRP A 33 15.69 23.32 8.96
N TRP A 34 14.92 24.31 8.53
CA TRP A 34 15.48 25.51 7.93
C TRP A 34 16.30 26.31 8.95
N ASP A 35 15.74 26.66 10.10
CA ASP A 35 16.37 27.58 11.05
C ASP A 35 17.56 26.94 11.78
N ASN A 36 17.41 25.69 12.24
CA ASN A 36 18.32 25.07 13.20
C ASN A 36 19.20 23.95 12.61
N TYR A 37 18.70 23.19 11.64
CA TYR A 37 19.44 22.05 11.07
C TYR A 37 20.38 22.48 9.94
N LEU A 38 19.91 23.34 9.03
CA LEU A 38 20.74 23.83 7.92
C LEU A 38 21.74 24.88 8.38
N THR A 39 23.00 24.68 7.99
CA THR A 39 24.04 25.71 8.13
C THR A 39 23.79 26.88 7.17
N LEU A 40 24.38 28.05 7.47
CA LEU A 40 24.37 29.20 6.56
C LEU A 40 24.86 28.83 5.15
N ARG A 41 25.93 28.04 5.06
CA ARG A 41 26.46 27.54 3.78
C ARG A 41 25.42 26.74 2.99
N ASN A 42 24.73 25.80 3.65
CA ASN A 42 23.70 24.99 2.99
C ASN A 42 22.53 25.86 2.50
N LYS A 43 22.16 26.89 3.27
CA LYS A 43 21.11 27.85 2.87
C LYS A 43 21.54 28.64 1.64
N ASP A 44 22.78 29.12 1.62
CA ASP A 44 23.32 29.87 0.49
C ASP A 44 23.40 28.99 -0.76
N GLU A 45 23.89 27.75 -0.64
CA GLU A 45 23.93 26.79 -1.76
C GLU A 45 22.54 26.57 -2.37
N ILE A 46 21.50 26.37 -1.54
CA ILE A 46 20.12 26.22 -2.00
C ILE A 46 19.63 27.50 -2.70
N LEU A 47 19.89 28.67 -2.11
CA LEU A 47 19.37 29.96 -2.58
C LEU A 47 20.12 30.52 -3.81
N SER A 48 21.34 30.08 -4.06
CA SER A 48 22.16 30.49 -5.21
C SER A 48 22.18 29.45 -6.34
N THR A 49 21.38 28.39 -6.25
CA THR A 49 21.42 27.33 -7.26
C THR A 49 20.92 27.83 -8.61
N VAL A 50 21.68 27.49 -9.66
CA VAL A 50 21.35 27.74 -11.06
C VAL A 50 21.34 26.43 -11.83
N LYS A 51 20.51 26.33 -12.86
CA LYS A 51 20.43 25.23 -13.82
C LYS A 51 20.95 25.71 -15.16
N GLN A 52 21.76 24.89 -15.84
CA GLN A 52 22.19 25.15 -17.21
C GLN A 52 21.23 24.47 -18.18
N GLU A 53 20.62 25.23 -19.08
CA GLU A 53 19.67 24.76 -20.09
C GLU A 53 19.94 25.51 -21.40
N ASP A 54 20.28 24.78 -22.46
CA ASP A 54 20.62 25.32 -23.79
C ASP A 54 21.58 26.53 -23.76
N ASP A 55 22.74 26.36 -23.11
CA ASP A 55 23.76 27.41 -22.89
C ASP A 55 23.33 28.65 -22.09
N ARG A 56 22.15 28.60 -21.46
CA ARG A 56 21.67 29.64 -20.55
C ARG A 56 21.73 29.18 -19.10
N ILE A 57 22.17 30.09 -18.23
CA ILE A 57 22.15 29.90 -16.79
C ILE A 57 20.81 30.45 -16.26
N ILE A 58 19.96 29.57 -15.75
CA ILE A 58 18.62 29.91 -15.22
C ILE A 58 18.61 29.70 -13.71
N GLU A 59 18.12 30.67 -12.95
CA GLU A 59 17.95 30.52 -11.49
C GLU A 59 16.94 29.41 -11.15
N ASN A 60 17.33 28.52 -10.23
CA ASN A 60 16.58 27.31 -9.88
C ASN A 60 16.46 27.08 -8.37
N ALA A 61 16.70 28.12 -7.56
CA ALA A 61 16.66 28.10 -6.10
C ALA A 61 15.35 27.53 -5.52
N VAL A 62 14.18 27.86 -6.09
CA VAL A 62 12.90 27.36 -5.55
C VAL A 62 12.72 25.88 -5.81
N TYR A 63 13.10 25.41 -7.00
CA TYR A 63 13.07 23.99 -7.32
C TYR A 63 14.04 23.24 -6.40
N THR A 64 15.28 23.73 -6.27
CA THR A 64 16.28 23.13 -5.38
C THR A 64 15.82 23.11 -3.92
N LEU A 65 15.16 24.16 -3.45
CA LEU A 65 14.56 24.21 -2.11
C LEU A 65 13.51 23.10 -1.93
N VAL A 66 12.59 22.94 -2.90
CA VAL A 66 11.56 21.89 -2.86
C VAL A 66 12.18 20.50 -2.90
N ILE A 67 13.19 20.28 -3.75
CA ILE A 67 13.94 19.04 -3.84
C ILE A 67 14.62 18.72 -2.50
N ASN A 68 15.33 19.66 -1.89
CA ASN A 68 16.01 19.47 -0.60
C ASN A 68 15.04 19.17 0.54
N ILE A 69 13.87 19.82 0.54
CA ILE A 69 12.80 19.51 1.51
C ILE A 69 12.32 18.07 1.32
N MET A 70 12.03 17.67 0.08
CA MET A 70 11.61 16.29 -0.20
C MET A 70 12.72 15.31 0.20
N GLU A 71 13.96 15.56 -0.17
CA GLU A 71 15.09 14.70 0.16
C GLU A 71 15.29 14.55 1.67
N HIS A 72 15.20 15.65 2.44
CA HIS A 72 15.43 15.59 3.88
C HIS A 72 14.29 14.88 4.64
N PHE A 73 13.03 15.20 4.33
CA PHE A 73 11.90 14.70 5.10
C PHE A 73 11.32 13.39 4.60
N THR A 74 11.46 13.13 3.29
CA THR A 74 10.98 11.89 2.68
C THR A 74 12.12 10.93 2.35
N GLY A 75 13.37 11.41 2.37
CA GLY A 75 14.56 10.62 2.05
C GLY A 75 14.80 10.41 0.56
N ARG A 76 14.11 11.13 -0.36
CA ARG A 76 14.04 10.74 -1.79
C ARG A 76 14.03 11.90 -2.80
N VAL A 77 14.79 11.73 -3.89
CA VAL A 77 14.62 12.44 -5.18
C VAL A 77 14.79 11.51 -6.40
N SER A 78 15.54 10.40 -6.29
CA SER A 78 15.77 9.47 -7.42
C SER A 78 15.65 7.98 -7.07
N ASP A 79 15.20 7.22 -8.08
CA ASP A 79 15.17 5.76 -8.27
C ASP A 79 15.02 4.88 -7.02
N ASN A 80 13.92 5.06 -6.28
CA ASN A 80 13.66 4.31 -5.06
C ASN A 80 12.90 2.98 -5.29
N ASN A 81 13.06 2.44 -6.49
CA ASN A 81 12.45 1.18 -6.89
C ASN A 81 12.87 0.06 -5.94
N GLU A 82 14.13 -0.02 -5.52
CA GLU A 82 14.61 -1.09 -4.65
C GLU A 82 13.95 -1.10 -3.25
N ILE A 83 13.73 0.06 -2.62
CA ILE A 83 13.01 0.10 -1.34
C ILE A 83 11.54 -0.21 -1.56
N ILE A 84 10.92 0.29 -2.64
CA ILE A 84 9.52 -0.06 -2.97
C ILE A 84 9.39 -1.57 -3.16
N ARG A 85 10.31 -2.20 -3.90
CA ARG A 85 10.38 -3.66 -4.07
C ARG A 85 10.53 -4.37 -2.72
N THR A 86 11.41 -3.89 -1.85
CA THR A 86 11.62 -4.47 -0.52
C THR A 86 10.38 -4.36 0.37
N LEU A 87 9.70 -3.21 0.36
CA LEU A 87 8.46 -3.00 1.10
C LEU A 87 7.32 -3.88 0.56
N LEU A 88 7.19 -3.99 -0.76
CA LEU A 88 6.20 -4.87 -1.40
C LEU A 88 6.51 -6.35 -1.12
N GLN A 89 7.78 -6.75 -1.09
CA GLN A 89 8.21 -8.10 -0.72
C GLN A 89 7.77 -8.48 0.70
N ASN A 90 7.79 -7.52 1.61
CA ASN A 90 7.39 -7.69 3.00
C ASN A 90 5.90 -7.40 3.26
N SER A 91 5.16 -6.92 2.25
CA SER A 91 3.75 -6.61 2.40
C SER A 91 2.93 -7.89 2.60
N ARG A 92 2.22 -7.96 3.73
CA ARG A 92 1.34 -9.08 4.08
C ARG A 92 0.08 -8.56 4.75
N CYS A 93 -1.05 -9.06 4.31
CA CYS A 93 -2.35 -8.86 4.91
C CYS A 93 -2.60 -9.95 5.94
N LYS A 94 -2.47 -9.62 7.23
CA LYS A 94 -2.65 -10.60 8.31
C LYS A 94 -4.08 -11.14 8.40
N THR A 95 -5.07 -10.30 8.06
CA THR A 95 -6.49 -10.61 8.21
C THR A 95 -7.31 -9.99 7.08
N LEU A 96 -8.37 -10.67 6.65
CA LEU A 96 -9.30 -10.14 5.64
C LEU A 96 -10.01 -8.85 6.08
N THR A 97 -10.15 -8.59 7.39
CA THR A 97 -10.70 -7.33 7.92
C THR A 97 -9.97 -6.09 7.37
N ASN A 98 -8.66 -6.23 7.14
CA ASN A 98 -7.81 -5.16 6.64
C ASN A 98 -7.60 -5.24 5.13
N PHE A 99 -8.32 -6.10 4.41
CA PHE A 99 -8.11 -6.34 2.98
C PHE A 99 -8.17 -5.05 2.16
N ARG A 100 -9.13 -4.15 2.44
CA ARG A 100 -9.24 -2.86 1.74
C ARG A 100 -7.95 -2.04 1.88
N TRP A 101 -7.47 -1.89 3.12
CA TRP A 101 -6.23 -1.17 3.39
C TRP A 101 -5.02 -1.87 2.77
N CYS A 102 -4.91 -3.19 2.89
CA CYS A 102 -3.82 -3.98 2.29
C CYS A 102 -3.78 -3.81 0.77
N LYS A 103 -4.94 -3.86 0.12
CA LYS A 103 -5.12 -3.66 -1.32
C LYS A 103 -4.66 -2.26 -1.72
N ASP A 104 -5.18 -1.23 -1.07
CA ASP A 104 -4.83 0.17 -1.39
C ASP A 104 -3.33 0.43 -1.15
N ALA A 105 -2.79 -0.05 -0.03
CA ALA A 105 -1.38 0.11 0.33
C ALA A 105 -0.42 -0.61 -0.63
N PHE A 106 -0.81 -1.78 -1.15
CA PHE A 106 -0.05 -2.50 -2.17
C PHE A 106 -0.12 -1.78 -3.52
N LEU A 107 -1.34 -1.42 -3.97
CA LEU A 107 -1.54 -0.78 -5.28
C LEU A 107 -0.85 0.58 -5.36
N ASN A 108 -0.96 1.42 -4.33
CA ASN A 108 -0.28 2.72 -4.33
C ASN A 108 1.23 2.59 -4.54
N ARG A 109 1.86 1.54 -3.98
CA ARG A 109 3.30 1.31 -4.10
C ARG A 109 3.68 0.63 -5.41
N VAL A 110 2.95 -0.39 -5.83
CA VAL A 110 3.31 -1.14 -7.04
C VAL A 110 3.16 -0.28 -8.29
N MET A 111 2.22 0.67 -8.30
CA MET A 111 2.01 1.59 -9.43
C MET A 111 3.15 2.61 -9.61
N GLU A 112 4.04 2.74 -8.62
CA GLU A 112 5.26 3.56 -8.74
C GLU A 112 6.40 2.81 -9.46
N LEU A 113 6.31 1.48 -9.63
CA LEU A 113 7.34 0.67 -10.29
C LEU A 113 7.16 0.63 -11.82
N PRO A 114 8.25 0.67 -12.62
CA PRO A 114 8.18 0.50 -14.07
C PRO A 114 7.57 -0.85 -14.49
N GLU A 115 7.90 -1.92 -13.79
CA GLU A 115 7.42 -3.28 -14.05
C GLU A 115 6.14 -3.66 -13.29
N CYS A 116 5.31 -2.68 -12.93
CA CYS A 116 4.11 -2.86 -12.11
C CYS A 116 3.14 -3.93 -12.65
N ASN A 117 3.11 -4.14 -13.97
CA ASN A 117 2.23 -5.10 -14.64
C ASN A 117 2.81 -6.52 -14.76
N SER A 118 4.01 -6.78 -14.22
CA SER A 118 4.65 -8.11 -14.31
C SER A 118 3.89 -9.20 -13.55
N SER A 119 4.00 -10.46 -14.02
CA SER A 119 3.49 -11.64 -13.30
C SER A 119 3.98 -11.71 -11.85
N HIS A 120 5.23 -11.31 -11.60
CA HIS A 120 5.82 -11.34 -10.25
C HIS A 120 5.00 -10.54 -9.25
N TRP A 121 4.66 -9.29 -9.57
CA TRP A 121 3.88 -8.44 -8.65
C TRP A 121 2.42 -8.88 -8.53
N LYS A 122 1.84 -9.39 -9.61
CA LYS A 122 0.49 -9.98 -9.60
C LYS A 122 0.43 -11.23 -8.70
N ALA A 123 1.42 -12.11 -8.80
CA ALA A 123 1.55 -13.25 -7.90
C ALA A 123 1.78 -12.79 -6.45
N LYS A 124 2.67 -11.81 -6.25
CA LYS A 124 2.97 -11.26 -4.92
C LYS A 124 1.75 -10.65 -4.24
N PHE A 125 0.87 -10.00 -4.99
CA PHE A 125 -0.40 -9.49 -4.48
C PHE A 125 -1.24 -10.60 -3.85
N ILE A 126 -1.30 -11.78 -4.48
CA ILE A 126 -2.03 -12.96 -3.96
C ILE A 126 -1.29 -13.57 -2.77
N ASP A 127 0.04 -13.65 -2.81
CA ASP A 127 0.86 -14.13 -1.70
C ASP A 127 0.75 -13.25 -0.45
N GLY A 128 0.38 -11.99 -0.63
CA GLY A 128 0.09 -11.06 0.45
C GLY A 128 -1.20 -11.39 1.20
N LEU A 129 -2.08 -12.26 0.71
CA LEU A 129 -3.33 -12.63 1.38
C LEU A 129 -3.10 -13.66 2.50
N PRO A 130 -4.02 -13.76 3.48
CA PRO A 130 -4.02 -14.89 4.41
C PRO A 130 -4.11 -16.22 3.67
N TYR A 131 -3.52 -17.27 4.24
CA TYR A 131 -3.32 -18.57 3.59
C TYR A 131 -4.59 -19.15 2.93
N LEU A 132 -5.68 -19.30 3.69
CA LEU A 132 -6.92 -19.92 3.18
C LEU A 132 -7.55 -19.15 2.00
N PRO A 133 -7.77 -17.82 2.09
CA PRO A 133 -8.19 -17.01 0.95
C PRO A 133 -7.23 -17.05 -0.24
N ALA A 134 -5.92 -16.98 0.01
CA ALA A 134 -4.91 -17.01 -1.05
C ALA A 134 -5.02 -18.29 -1.88
N GLU A 135 -5.16 -19.43 -1.21
CA GLU A 135 -5.22 -20.73 -1.88
C GLU A 135 -6.49 -20.91 -2.72
N ARG A 136 -7.63 -20.42 -2.23
CA ARG A 136 -8.87 -20.37 -3.02
C ARG A 136 -8.71 -19.51 -4.25
N VAL A 137 -8.18 -18.30 -4.10
CA VAL A 137 -7.96 -17.39 -5.23
C VAL A 137 -7.01 -18.02 -6.25
N ARG A 138 -5.92 -18.65 -5.81
CA ARG A 138 -5.00 -19.38 -6.71
C ARG A 138 -5.72 -20.49 -7.46
N ARG A 139 -6.57 -21.28 -6.80
CA ARG A 139 -7.36 -22.35 -7.44
C ARG A 139 -8.32 -21.79 -8.51
N THR A 140 -9.02 -20.70 -8.19
CA THR A 140 -9.97 -20.06 -9.12
C THR A 140 -9.26 -19.43 -10.32
N LEU A 141 -8.10 -18.79 -10.11
CA LEU A 141 -7.31 -18.20 -11.20
C LEU A 141 -6.64 -19.26 -12.08
N ARG A 142 -6.24 -20.39 -11.50
CA ARG A 142 -5.61 -21.52 -12.20
C ARG A 142 -6.61 -22.24 -13.11
N LYS A 143 -7.88 -22.38 -12.68
CA LYS A 143 -8.87 -23.23 -13.36
C LYS A 143 -8.30 -24.63 -13.60
N ASP A 144 -8.28 -25.09 -14.85
CA ASP A 144 -7.75 -26.40 -15.28
C ASP A 144 -6.29 -26.34 -15.77
N MET A 145 -5.63 -25.18 -15.68
CA MET A 145 -4.24 -25.03 -16.12
C MET A 145 -3.24 -25.54 -15.07
N ILE A 146 -2.02 -25.86 -15.51
CA ILE A 146 -0.94 -26.27 -14.59
C ILE A 146 -0.45 -25.07 -13.76
N ALA A 147 -0.37 -23.88 -14.36
CA ALA A 147 0.08 -22.66 -13.72
C ALA A 147 -0.90 -21.50 -13.96
N ILE A 148 -0.84 -20.48 -13.11
CA ILE A 148 -1.71 -19.28 -13.23
C ILE A 148 -1.09 -18.34 -14.28
N PRO A 149 -1.80 -18.00 -15.37
CA PRO A 149 -1.29 -17.10 -16.40
C PRO A 149 -1.41 -15.63 -15.95
N TYR A 150 -0.59 -15.20 -15.00
CA TYR A 150 -0.70 -13.85 -14.41
C TYR A 150 -0.58 -12.71 -15.43
N GLU A 151 0.16 -12.90 -16.53
CA GLU A 151 0.27 -11.88 -17.59
C GLU A 151 -1.08 -11.54 -18.24
N THR A 152 -2.03 -12.48 -18.28
CA THR A 152 -3.34 -12.24 -18.90
C THR A 152 -4.34 -11.54 -17.97
N TYR A 153 -4.02 -11.42 -16.68
CA TYR A 153 -4.91 -10.81 -15.69
C TYR A 153 -4.51 -9.37 -15.39
N THR A 154 -5.51 -8.51 -15.28
CA THR A 154 -5.37 -7.16 -14.72
C THR A 154 -5.48 -7.21 -13.19
N TYR A 155 -4.93 -6.20 -12.49
CA TYR A 155 -5.15 -6.08 -11.04
C TYR A 155 -6.65 -6.00 -10.68
N GLY A 156 -7.47 -5.38 -11.52
CA GLY A 156 -8.92 -5.33 -11.32
C GLY A 156 -9.57 -6.71 -11.28
N GLU A 157 -9.17 -7.60 -12.19
CA GLU A 157 -9.65 -8.99 -12.21
C GLU A 157 -9.16 -9.78 -10.99
N LEU A 158 -7.89 -9.63 -10.61
CA LEU A 158 -7.35 -10.27 -9.40
C LEU A 158 -8.11 -9.84 -8.15
N ILE A 159 -8.35 -8.53 -8.00
CA ILE A 159 -9.10 -7.95 -6.88
C ILE A 159 -10.54 -8.47 -6.88
N LYS A 160 -11.19 -8.52 -8.04
CA LYS A 160 -12.54 -9.07 -8.19
C LYS A 160 -12.59 -10.52 -7.70
N THR A 161 -11.66 -11.37 -8.13
CA THR A 161 -11.58 -12.76 -7.68
C THR A 161 -11.33 -12.85 -6.17
N CYS A 162 -10.43 -12.02 -5.62
CA CYS A 162 -10.19 -11.96 -4.18
C CYS A 162 -11.46 -11.64 -3.38
N ILE A 163 -12.24 -10.66 -3.83
CA ILE A 163 -13.49 -10.26 -3.17
C ILE A 163 -14.53 -11.39 -3.27
N GLN A 164 -14.69 -11.99 -4.46
CA GLN A 164 -15.65 -13.08 -4.67
C GLN A 164 -15.34 -14.29 -3.80
N GLU A 165 -14.08 -14.75 -3.79
CA GLU A 165 -13.65 -15.89 -2.98
C GLU A 165 -13.69 -15.58 -1.48
N GLY A 166 -13.35 -14.35 -1.08
CA GLY A 166 -13.44 -13.91 0.31
C GLY A 166 -14.87 -13.93 0.84
N LEU A 167 -15.83 -13.43 0.05
CA LEU A 167 -17.26 -13.48 0.41
C LEU A 167 -17.80 -14.91 0.46
N SER A 168 -17.43 -15.73 -0.53
CA SER A 168 -17.80 -17.15 -0.57
C SER A 168 -17.30 -17.89 0.68
N LEU A 169 -16.03 -17.69 1.05
CA LEU A 169 -15.44 -18.31 2.23
C LEU A 169 -16.11 -17.85 3.53
N CYS A 170 -16.42 -16.56 3.67
CA CYS A 170 -17.18 -16.05 4.81
C CYS A 170 -18.55 -16.73 4.95
N ASN A 171 -19.27 -16.90 3.85
CA ASN A 171 -20.57 -17.56 3.85
C ASN A 171 -20.47 -19.03 4.25
N GLU A 172 -19.48 -19.76 3.73
CA GLU A 172 -19.25 -21.17 4.09
C GLU A 172 -18.86 -21.34 5.56
N ILE A 173 -17.97 -20.50 6.09
CA ILE A 173 -17.60 -20.54 7.51
C ILE A 173 -18.83 -20.30 8.38
N ARG A 174 -19.65 -19.32 8.02
CA ARG A 174 -20.91 -19.02 8.74
C ARG A 174 -21.87 -20.21 8.70
N LEU A 175 -22.06 -20.84 7.54
CA LEU A 175 -22.93 -22.01 7.40
C LEU A 175 -22.40 -23.20 8.20
N ASN A 176 -21.10 -23.48 8.11
CA ASN A 176 -20.45 -24.57 8.86
C ASN A 176 -20.57 -24.38 10.38
N GLN A 177 -20.47 -23.14 10.87
CA GLN A 177 -20.72 -22.84 12.29
C GLN A 177 -22.17 -23.11 12.70
N GLN A 178 -23.13 -22.81 11.82
CA GLN A 178 -24.55 -23.06 12.07
C GLN A 178 -24.85 -24.57 12.13
N ILE A 179 -24.31 -25.34 11.18
CA ILE A 179 -24.43 -26.81 11.17
C ILE A 179 -23.80 -27.42 12.43
N LYS A 180 -22.62 -26.97 12.84
CA LYS A 180 -21.98 -27.45 14.08
C LYS A 180 -22.84 -27.18 15.32
N ARG A 181 -23.51 -26.02 15.38
CA ARG A 181 -24.45 -25.71 16.47
C ARG A 181 -25.68 -26.61 16.44
N GLN A 182 -26.26 -26.86 15.27
CA GLN A 182 -27.41 -27.77 15.13
C GLN A 182 -27.05 -29.19 15.56
N ASN A 183 -25.93 -29.73 15.09
CA ASN A 183 -25.46 -31.07 15.47
C ASN A 183 -25.25 -31.22 16.99
N LEU A 184 -24.81 -30.16 17.68
CA LEU A 184 -24.68 -30.15 19.14
C LEU A 184 -26.05 -30.18 19.84
N ILE A 185 -27.02 -29.43 19.32
CA ILE A 185 -28.40 -29.42 19.83
C ILE A 185 -29.06 -30.78 19.61
N GLU A 186 -28.94 -31.34 18.40
CA GLU A 186 -29.49 -32.66 18.06
C GLU A 186 -28.90 -33.76 18.93
N ARG A 187 -27.59 -33.77 19.15
CA ARG A 187 -26.94 -34.72 20.08
C ARG A 187 -27.48 -34.60 21.50
N ASN A 188 -27.68 -33.38 21.99
CA ASN A 188 -28.22 -33.15 23.33
C ASN A 188 -29.69 -33.63 23.42
N GLN A 189 -30.50 -33.32 22.41
CA GLN A 189 -31.90 -33.77 22.34
C GLN A 189 -32.00 -35.29 22.28
N LEU A 190 -31.17 -35.95 21.47
CA LEU A 190 -31.13 -37.40 21.39
C LEU A 190 -30.65 -38.03 22.71
N GLY A 191 -29.67 -37.42 23.39
CA GLY A 191 -29.25 -37.80 24.73
C GLY A 191 -30.37 -37.74 25.76
N GLN A 192 -31.12 -36.64 25.78
CA GLN A 192 -32.28 -36.48 26.65
C GLN A 192 -33.37 -37.50 26.32
N PHE A 193 -33.64 -37.73 25.03
CA PHE A 193 -34.61 -38.74 24.58
C PHE A 193 -34.20 -40.15 25.04
N CYS A 194 -32.96 -40.59 24.79
CA CYS A 194 -32.49 -41.91 25.21
C CYS A 194 -32.53 -42.11 26.74
N SER A 195 -32.20 -41.07 27.52
CA SER A 195 -32.26 -41.10 28.97
C SER A 195 -33.68 -41.36 29.51
N GLN A 196 -34.73 -40.85 28.84
CA GLN A 196 -36.12 -41.12 29.22
C GLN A 196 -36.49 -42.60 29.16
N PHE A 197 -35.80 -43.39 28.34
CA PHE A 197 -36.03 -44.83 28.18
C PHE A 197 -34.99 -45.69 28.91
N GLY A 198 -34.15 -45.08 29.76
CA GLY A 198 -33.10 -45.80 30.50
C GLY A 198 -31.98 -46.37 29.61
N MET A 199 -31.79 -45.79 28.42
CA MET A 199 -30.71 -46.18 27.51
C MET A 199 -29.52 -45.24 27.70
N ASP A 200 -28.39 -45.77 28.20
CA ASP A 200 -27.14 -45.04 28.26
C ASP A 200 -26.53 -44.92 26.86
N ILE A 201 -26.40 -43.70 26.35
CA ILE A 201 -25.60 -43.46 25.14
C ILE A 201 -24.14 -43.57 25.55
N SER A 202 -23.50 -44.71 25.30
CA SER A 202 -22.05 -44.86 25.48
C SER A 202 -21.34 -43.82 24.60
N THR A 203 -20.80 -42.78 25.23
CA THR A 203 -19.91 -41.82 24.58
C THR A 203 -18.61 -42.54 24.25
N ASN A 204 -18.51 -43.12 23.06
CA ASN A 204 -17.22 -43.58 22.55
C ASN A 204 -16.34 -42.35 22.29
N ASN A 205 -15.28 -42.24 23.08
CA ASN A 205 -14.16 -41.31 22.92
C ASN A 205 -13.43 -41.53 21.58
#